data_AF-A0A560JZM7-F1
#
_entry.id   AF-A0A560JZM7-F1
#
_cell.length_a   1.000
_cell.length_b   1.000
_cell.length_c   1.000
_cell.angle_alpha   90.00
_cell.angle_beta   90.00
_cell.angle_gamma   90.00
#
_symmetry.space_group_name_H-M   'P 1'
#
loop_
_entity.id
_entity.type
_entity.pdbx_description
1 polymer ?
#
loop_
_entity_poly.entity_id
_entity_poly.type
_entity_poly.pdbx_seq_one_letter_code
_entity_poly.pdbx_strand_id
1 'polypeptide(L)'
;MRAKREVTSALAERYRASGRLEKGRILGELCAVAGWHRKHAIRALSADGASGSVVPRRRGRTYGASIRTALIVLWDSSDRLCSKRLVAMIPFLLPALERHGRLKLSADERSKVLRVSAATIDRLLSDVRIAAAGGRRRRAGLSSAVRRQVPVRTFNDWGSPPPGYCEADLVAHGGMSVSGAFIQTLTMVDVATGWTECFPLVVREAALVVEALERAQNLFPWPVAGSILTTTAPS
;
A
#
# COMPACT_ATOMS: atom_id res chain seq x y z
N MET A 1 3.93 -34.73 10.13
CA MET A 1 4.17 -34.61 8.67
C MET A 1 5.29 -35.51 8.13
N ARG A 2 6.36 -35.79 8.90
CA ARG A 2 7.52 -36.60 8.46
C ARG A 2 7.21 -38.10 8.33
N ALA A 3 6.61 -38.71 9.36
CA ALA A 3 6.28 -40.14 9.39
C ALA A 3 5.38 -40.61 8.22
N LYS A 4 4.35 -39.83 7.86
CA LYS A 4 3.47 -40.16 6.72
C LYS A 4 4.20 -40.13 5.37
N ARG A 5 5.24 -39.28 5.22
CA ARG A 5 6.05 -39.21 3.99
C ARG A 5 7.02 -40.39 3.87
N GLU A 6 7.64 -40.80 4.97
CA GLU A 6 8.55 -41.95 5.01
C GLU A 6 7.80 -43.26 4.67
N VAL A 7 6.61 -43.47 5.25
CA VAL A 7 5.73 -44.60 4.91
C VAL A 7 5.30 -44.58 3.44
N THR A 8 4.97 -43.40 2.90
CA THR A 8 4.57 -43.27 1.48
C THR A 8 5.75 -43.57 0.55
N SER A 9 6.95 -43.13 0.88
CA SER A 9 8.16 -43.37 0.08
C SER A 9 8.52 -44.86 0.01
N ALA A 10 8.48 -45.55 1.15
CA ALA A 10 8.76 -46.99 1.22
C ALA A 10 7.73 -47.83 0.44
N LEU A 11 6.45 -47.40 0.43
CA LEU A 11 5.39 -48.11 -0.28
C LEU A 11 5.32 -47.77 -1.77
N ALA A 12 5.93 -46.66 -2.23
CA ALA A 12 5.83 -46.21 -3.61
C ALA A 12 6.54 -47.14 -4.60
N GLU A 13 7.73 -47.65 -4.25
CA GLU A 13 8.47 -48.60 -5.10
C GLU A 13 7.74 -49.93 -5.22
N ARG A 14 7.26 -50.46 -4.09
CA ARG A 14 6.45 -51.68 -4.07
C ARG A 14 5.15 -51.52 -4.85
N TYR A 15 4.44 -50.41 -4.66
CA TYR A 15 3.22 -50.10 -5.42
C TYR A 15 3.47 -50.08 -6.93
N ARG A 16 4.61 -49.53 -7.40
CA ARG A 16 4.94 -49.47 -8.82
C ARG A 16 5.23 -50.86 -9.41
N ALA A 17 5.96 -51.71 -8.68
CA ALA A 17 6.32 -53.06 -9.09
C ALA A 17 5.15 -54.08 -9.00
N SER A 18 4.11 -53.76 -8.24
CA SER A 18 2.98 -54.67 -7.98
C SER A 18 1.96 -54.79 -9.13
N GLY A 19 1.38 -55.99 -9.25
CA GLY A 19 0.21 -56.26 -10.09
C GLY A 19 -1.09 -55.62 -9.56
N ARG A 20 -2.16 -55.64 -10.37
CA ARG A 20 -3.43 -54.94 -10.07
C ARG A 20 -4.06 -55.33 -8.72
N LEU A 21 -4.01 -56.61 -8.35
CA LEU A 21 -4.56 -57.11 -7.07
C LEU A 21 -3.76 -56.60 -5.87
N GLU A 22 -2.43 -56.65 -5.96
CA GLU A 22 -1.52 -56.22 -4.89
C GLU A 22 -1.53 -54.69 -4.71
N LYS A 23 -1.62 -53.93 -5.81
CA LYS A 23 -1.89 -52.47 -5.78
C LYS A 23 -3.16 -52.14 -4.99
N GLY A 24 -4.19 -52.97 -5.12
CA GLY A 24 -5.45 -52.83 -4.39
C GLY A 24 -5.27 -52.93 -2.87
N ARG A 25 -4.45 -53.88 -2.41
CA ARG A 25 -4.12 -54.11 -0.99
C ARG A 25 -3.26 -52.99 -0.42
N ILE A 26 -2.19 -52.61 -1.12
CA ILE A 26 -1.29 -51.51 -0.73
C ILE A 26 -2.07 -50.20 -0.55
N LEU A 27 -3.02 -49.91 -1.46
CA LEU A 27 -3.88 -48.74 -1.33
C LEU A 27 -4.81 -48.81 -0.12
N GLY A 28 -5.36 -49.98 0.19
CA GLY A 28 -6.23 -50.19 1.36
C GLY A 28 -5.48 -49.92 2.66
N GLU A 29 -4.31 -50.52 2.82
CA GLU A 29 -3.45 -50.34 3.99
C GLU A 29 -3.02 -48.88 4.15
N LEU A 30 -2.60 -48.22 3.06
CA LEU A 30 -2.21 -46.82 3.12
C LEU A 30 -3.38 -45.89 3.47
N CYS A 31 -4.58 -46.15 2.95
CA CYS A 31 -5.77 -45.38 3.31
C CYS A 31 -6.12 -45.54 4.80
N ALA A 32 -6.02 -46.77 5.32
CA ALA A 32 -6.30 -47.08 6.73
C ALA A 32 -5.29 -46.42 7.68
N VAL A 33 -3.99 -46.46 7.36
CA VAL A 33 -2.93 -45.89 8.21
C VAL A 33 -2.84 -44.36 8.09
N ALA A 34 -2.98 -43.82 6.88
CA ALA A 34 -2.80 -42.39 6.65
C ALA A 34 -4.08 -41.56 6.84
N GLY A 35 -5.25 -42.21 6.85
CA GLY A 35 -6.57 -41.58 6.83
C GLY A 35 -6.87 -40.89 5.50
N TRP A 36 -6.30 -41.39 4.40
CA TRP A 36 -6.40 -40.75 3.08
C TRP A 36 -7.54 -41.32 2.26
N HIS A 37 -8.15 -40.46 1.44
CA HIS A 37 -9.05 -40.91 0.39
C HIS A 37 -8.26 -41.66 -0.70
N ARG A 38 -8.84 -42.74 -1.25
CA ARG A 38 -8.20 -43.64 -2.23
C ARG A 38 -7.57 -42.90 -3.41
N LYS A 39 -8.24 -41.86 -3.92
CA LYS A 39 -7.73 -41.00 -5.02
C LYS A 39 -6.45 -40.24 -4.64
N HIS A 40 -6.32 -39.82 -3.38
CA HIS A 40 -5.13 -39.16 -2.87
C HIS A 40 -3.99 -40.16 -2.68
N ALA A 41 -4.26 -41.35 -2.14
CA ALA A 41 -3.28 -42.42 -2.00
C ALA A 41 -2.69 -42.88 -3.35
N ILE A 42 -3.54 -43.02 -4.39
CA ILE A 42 -3.09 -43.30 -5.76
C ILE A 42 -2.15 -42.21 -6.25
N ARG A 43 -2.53 -40.92 -6.12
CA ARG A 43 -1.69 -39.81 -6.57
C ARG A 43 -0.35 -39.76 -5.83
N ALA A 44 -0.35 -40.07 -4.53
CA ALA A 44 0.84 -40.05 -3.70
C ALA A 44 1.83 -41.19 -4.03
N LEU A 45 1.32 -42.38 -4.36
CA LEU A 45 2.15 -43.55 -4.71
C LEU A 45 2.57 -43.59 -6.20
N SER A 46 1.74 -43.01 -7.08
CA SER A 46 2.04 -42.87 -8.52
C SER A 46 2.87 -41.63 -8.86
N ALA A 47 3.07 -40.71 -7.90
CA ALA A 47 4.00 -39.61 -8.07
C ALA A 47 5.41 -40.20 -8.13
N ASP A 48 6.00 -40.20 -9.32
CA ASP A 48 7.40 -40.53 -9.47
C ASP A 48 8.21 -39.55 -8.62
N GLY A 49 9.17 -40.04 -7.83
CA GLY A 49 10.15 -39.18 -7.16
C GLY A 49 10.97 -38.33 -8.17
N ALA A 50 10.83 -38.66 -9.47
CA ALA A 50 11.33 -37.94 -10.63
C ALA A 50 10.31 -36.98 -11.27
N SER A 51 9.18 -36.69 -10.63
CA SER A 51 8.40 -35.51 -11.01
C SER A 51 9.16 -34.28 -10.53
N GLY A 52 10.18 -33.89 -11.31
CA GLY A 52 10.76 -32.57 -11.25
C GLY A 52 9.61 -31.59 -11.09
N SER A 53 9.70 -30.75 -10.06
CA SER A 53 8.71 -29.73 -9.76
C SER A 53 8.16 -29.21 -11.08
N VAL A 54 6.85 -29.39 -11.34
CA VAL A 54 6.23 -28.73 -12.48
C VAL A 54 6.48 -27.26 -12.23
N VAL A 55 7.56 -26.73 -12.82
CA VAL A 55 7.91 -25.33 -12.71
C VAL A 55 6.69 -24.65 -13.30
N PRO A 56 5.92 -23.90 -12.50
CA PRO A 56 4.71 -23.28 -13.00
C PRO A 56 5.16 -22.50 -14.22
N ARG A 57 4.59 -22.83 -15.38
CA ARG A 57 4.90 -22.21 -16.67
C ARG A 57 4.88 -20.70 -16.42
N ARG A 58 6.06 -20.07 -16.30
CA ARG A 58 6.17 -18.66 -15.95
C ARG A 58 5.57 -17.93 -17.14
N ARG A 59 4.28 -17.57 -17.07
CA ARG A 59 3.65 -16.65 -18.02
C ARG A 59 4.63 -15.50 -18.21
N GLY A 60 5.01 -15.23 -19.47
CA GLY A 60 5.90 -14.13 -19.79
C GLY A 60 5.41 -12.88 -19.07
N ARG A 61 6.27 -12.24 -18.29
CA ARG A 61 5.87 -11.06 -17.50
C ARG A 61 5.54 -9.96 -18.51
N THR A 62 4.24 -9.64 -18.65
CA THR A 62 3.75 -8.56 -19.51
C THR A 62 4.44 -7.23 -19.22
N TYR A 63 4.83 -7.03 -17.95
CA TYR A 63 5.56 -5.88 -17.47
C TYR A 63 6.99 -6.30 -17.07
N GLY A 64 7.93 -6.02 -17.96
CA GLY A 64 9.35 -6.29 -17.78
C GLY A 64 10.06 -5.25 -16.89
N ALA A 65 11.39 -5.36 -16.80
CA ALA A 65 12.20 -4.46 -15.99
C ALA A 65 12.12 -3.00 -16.47
N SER A 66 12.08 -2.77 -17.79
CA SER A 66 11.97 -1.42 -18.35
C SER A 66 10.69 -0.70 -17.94
N ILE A 67 9.54 -1.38 -17.99
CA ILE A 67 8.27 -0.81 -17.52
C ILE A 67 8.33 -0.49 -16.02
N ARG A 68 8.93 -1.38 -15.22
CA ARG A 68 9.10 -1.12 -13.78
C ARG A 68 9.93 0.14 -13.56
N THR A 69 11.05 0.30 -14.25
CA THR A 69 11.90 1.49 -14.16
C THR A 69 11.13 2.75 -14.58
N ALA A 70 10.36 2.67 -15.67
CA ALA A 70 9.55 3.78 -16.13
C ALA A 70 8.51 4.22 -15.08
N LEU A 71 7.84 3.26 -14.45
CA LEU A 71 6.87 3.53 -13.38
C LEU A 71 7.52 4.10 -12.12
N ILE A 72 8.77 3.75 -11.82
CA ILE A 72 9.52 4.35 -10.70
C ILE A 72 9.76 5.84 -10.99
N VAL A 73 10.24 6.18 -12.19
CA VAL A 73 10.48 7.58 -12.58
C VAL A 73 9.18 8.39 -12.56
N LEU A 74 8.10 7.84 -13.13
CA LEU A 74 6.79 8.48 -13.10
C LEU A 74 6.28 8.72 -11.68
N TRP A 75 6.42 7.72 -10.80
CA TRP A 75 6.00 7.82 -9.41
C TRP A 75 6.82 8.83 -8.61
N ASP A 76 8.14 8.85 -8.78
CA ASP A 76 9.01 9.78 -8.06
C ASP A 76 8.84 11.22 -8.58
N SER A 77 8.64 11.40 -9.89
CA SER A 77 8.36 12.71 -10.51
C SER A 77 6.98 13.26 -10.13
N SER A 78 6.06 12.41 -9.68
CA SER A 78 4.71 12.79 -9.27
C SER A 78 4.59 12.94 -7.75
N ASP A 79 5.68 13.25 -7.04
CA ASP A 79 5.71 13.33 -5.58
C ASP A 79 5.11 12.07 -4.89
N ARG A 80 5.39 10.91 -5.47
CA ARG A 80 5.07 9.59 -4.90
C ARG A 80 3.59 9.30 -4.67
N LEU A 81 2.71 9.88 -5.50
CA LEU A 81 1.27 9.63 -5.49
C LEU A 81 0.86 8.14 -5.40
N CYS A 82 -0.30 7.90 -4.79
CA CYS A 82 -0.90 6.58 -4.76
C CYS A 82 -1.24 6.10 -6.18
N SER A 83 -1.24 4.77 -6.38
CA SER A 83 -1.35 4.19 -7.73
C SER A 83 -2.61 4.60 -8.49
N LYS A 84 -3.73 4.85 -7.78
CA LYS A 84 -4.98 5.32 -8.42
C LYS A 84 -4.82 6.72 -9.03
N ARG A 85 -4.23 7.66 -8.28
CA ARG A 85 -3.94 9.01 -8.79
C ARG A 85 -2.85 8.98 -9.86
N LEU A 86 -1.82 8.17 -9.65
CA LEU A 86 -0.76 8.02 -10.63
C LEU A 86 -1.31 7.54 -11.99
N VAL A 87 -2.20 6.54 -12.02
CA VAL A 87 -2.86 6.11 -13.27
C VAL A 87 -3.54 7.26 -14.00
N ALA A 88 -4.28 8.12 -13.27
CA ALA A 88 -4.94 9.27 -13.88
C ALA A 88 -3.94 10.33 -14.39
N MET A 89 -2.77 10.44 -13.76
CA MET A 89 -1.75 11.44 -14.13
C MET A 89 -0.77 10.95 -15.20
N ILE A 90 -0.57 9.65 -15.36
CA ILE A 90 0.36 9.06 -16.33
C ILE A 90 0.19 9.65 -17.75
N PRO A 91 -1.03 9.82 -18.31
CA PRO A 91 -1.20 10.42 -19.64
C PRO A 91 -0.64 11.84 -19.80
N PHE A 92 -0.57 12.60 -18.70
CA PHE A 92 -0.08 13.98 -18.69
C PHE A 92 1.43 14.06 -18.37
N LEU A 93 1.90 13.23 -17.44
CA LEU A 93 3.30 13.20 -17.02
C LEU A 93 4.22 12.56 -18.06
N LEU A 94 3.75 11.49 -18.72
CA LEU A 94 4.56 10.71 -19.64
C LEU A 94 5.10 11.55 -20.82
N PRO A 95 4.29 12.33 -21.54
CA PRO A 95 4.79 13.19 -22.63
C PRO A 95 5.79 14.25 -22.15
N ALA A 96 5.61 14.81 -20.95
CA ALA A 96 6.52 15.80 -20.40
C ALA A 96 7.89 15.18 -20.09
N LEU A 97 7.91 13.99 -19.46
CA LEU A 97 9.14 13.29 -19.12
C LEU A 97 9.92 12.83 -20.35
N GLU A 98 9.23 12.39 -21.41
CA GLU A 98 9.87 12.07 -22.69
C GLU A 98 10.45 13.30 -23.37
N ARG A 99 9.72 14.43 -23.41
CA ARG A 99 10.18 15.69 -24.00
C ARG A 99 11.45 16.21 -23.32
N HIS A 100 11.55 16.07 -22.00
CA HIS A 100 12.73 16.47 -21.24
C HIS A 100 13.82 15.39 -21.18
N GLY A 101 13.68 14.30 -21.95
CA GLY A 101 14.68 13.23 -22.02
C GLY A 101 14.86 12.44 -20.71
N ARG A 102 13.95 12.60 -19.75
CA ARG A 102 13.95 11.90 -18.45
C ARG A 102 13.48 10.45 -18.58
N LEU A 103 12.77 10.14 -19.66
CA LEU A 103 12.24 8.82 -19.95
C LEU A 103 12.37 8.54 -21.45
N LYS A 104 12.86 7.35 -21.81
CA LYS A 104 12.88 6.88 -23.20
C LYS A 104 12.21 5.52 -23.25
N LEU A 105 11.07 5.45 -23.92
CA LEU A 105 10.31 4.21 -24.11
C LEU A 105 10.13 3.92 -25.59
N SER A 106 10.17 2.64 -25.94
CA SER A 106 9.63 2.18 -27.22
C SER A 106 8.11 2.37 -27.27
N ALA A 107 7.54 2.34 -28.49
CA ALA A 107 6.09 2.48 -28.68
C ALA A 107 5.28 1.41 -27.93
N ASP A 108 5.78 0.17 -27.88
CA ASP A 108 5.16 -0.93 -27.12
C ASP A 108 5.20 -0.67 -25.60
N GLU A 109 6.33 -0.20 -25.08
CA GLU A 109 6.47 0.12 -23.66
C GLU A 109 5.58 1.30 -23.25
N ARG A 110 5.50 2.33 -24.09
CA ARG A 110 4.59 3.47 -23.91
C ARG A 110 3.14 2.98 -23.79
N SER A 111 2.70 2.12 -24.71
CA SER A 111 1.35 1.54 -24.69
C SER A 111 1.08 0.75 -23.41
N LYS A 112 2.07 -0.04 -22.95
CA LYS A 112 1.99 -0.79 -21.69
C LYS A 112 1.90 0.13 -20.46
N VAL A 113 2.70 1.19 -20.41
CA VAL A 113 2.66 2.19 -19.33
C VAL A 113 1.31 2.91 -19.29
N LEU A 114 0.76 3.29 -20.44
CA LEU A 114 -0.55 3.97 -20.52
C LEU A 114 -1.72 3.07 -20.12
N ARG A 115 -1.62 1.75 -20.31
CA ARG A 115 -2.68 0.78 -19.98
C ARG A 115 -2.53 0.16 -18.59
N VAL A 116 -1.47 0.47 -17.86
CA VAL A 116 -1.19 -0.20 -16.59
C VAL A 116 -2.29 0.09 -15.55
N SER A 117 -2.72 -0.94 -14.82
CA SER A 117 -3.71 -0.77 -13.75
C SER A 117 -3.05 -0.37 -12.43
N ALA A 118 -3.78 0.32 -11.56
CA ALA A 118 -3.30 0.72 -10.25
C ALA A 118 -2.78 -0.47 -9.42
N ALA A 119 -3.48 -1.61 -9.45
CA ALA A 119 -3.07 -2.83 -8.76
C ALA A 119 -1.74 -3.41 -9.31
N THR A 120 -1.46 -3.23 -10.59
CA THR A 120 -0.19 -3.64 -11.21
C THR A 120 0.94 -2.73 -10.77
N ILE A 121 0.71 -1.41 -10.75
CA ILE A 121 1.66 -0.43 -10.19
C ILE A 121 1.98 -0.79 -8.74
N ASP A 122 0.97 -1.08 -7.92
CA ASP A 122 1.16 -1.44 -6.51
C ASP A 122 2.08 -2.66 -6.34
N ARG A 123 1.91 -3.70 -7.17
CA ARG A 123 2.79 -4.87 -7.18
C ARG A 123 4.20 -4.56 -7.67
N LEU A 124 4.35 -3.76 -8.72
CA LEU A 124 5.66 -3.47 -9.32
C LEU A 124 6.51 -2.54 -8.45
N LEU A 125 5.86 -1.62 -7.73
CA LEU A 125 6.50 -0.61 -6.89
C LEU A 125 6.52 -0.99 -5.40
N SER A 126 6.06 -2.19 -5.00
CA SER A 126 5.95 -2.58 -3.58
C SER A 126 7.26 -2.38 -2.82
N ASP A 127 8.35 -2.91 -3.37
CA ASP A 127 9.65 -2.93 -2.69
C ASP A 127 10.29 -1.55 -2.70
N VAL A 128 10.09 -0.81 -3.80
CA VAL A 128 10.57 0.57 -3.95
C VAL A 128 9.88 1.48 -2.94
N ARG A 129 8.58 1.33 -2.74
CA ARG A 129 7.81 2.09 -1.75
C ARG A 129 8.23 1.77 -0.31
N ILE A 130 8.51 0.50 -0.01
CA ILE A 130 9.01 0.11 1.31
C ILE A 130 10.37 0.75 1.56
N ALA A 131 11.29 0.69 0.59
CA ALA A 131 12.60 1.32 0.70
C ALA A 131 12.48 2.84 0.88
N ALA A 132 11.65 3.50 0.07
CA ALA A 132 11.41 4.94 0.16
C ALA A 132 10.75 5.38 1.48
N ALA A 133 10.01 4.49 2.16
CA ALA A 133 9.41 4.72 3.47
C ALA A 133 10.34 4.35 4.66
N GLY A 134 11.65 4.18 4.42
CA GLY A 134 12.61 3.82 5.46
C GLY A 134 12.48 2.38 5.95
N GLY A 135 12.05 1.45 5.07
CA GLY A 135 11.93 0.02 5.38
C GLY A 135 10.69 -0.35 6.20
N ARG A 136 9.88 0.63 6.62
CA ARG A 136 8.68 0.40 7.43
C ARG A 136 7.44 0.33 6.54
N ARG A 137 6.75 -0.81 6.53
CA ARG A 137 5.33 -0.82 6.14
C ARG A 137 4.54 -0.07 7.20
N ARG A 138 3.74 0.94 6.80
CA ARG A 138 2.68 1.45 7.70
C ARG A 138 1.89 0.24 8.19
N ARG A 139 1.83 0.05 9.51
CA ARG A 139 0.98 -0.99 10.09
C ARG A 139 -0.47 -0.65 9.74
N ALA A 140 -1.05 -1.41 8.82
CA ALA A 140 -2.48 -1.33 8.56
C ALA A 140 -3.21 -1.68 9.87
N GLY A 141 -4.10 -0.79 10.33
CA GLY A 141 -5.01 -1.08 11.45
C GLY A 141 -4.71 -0.39 12.80
N LEU A 142 -3.62 0.36 12.97
CA LEU A 142 -3.45 1.22 14.16
C LEU A 142 -4.09 2.60 13.96
N SER A 143 -5.39 2.63 13.69
CA SER A 143 -6.19 3.73 14.22
C SER A 143 -6.51 3.36 15.66
N SER A 144 -6.07 4.18 16.63
CA SER A 144 -6.50 4.03 18.02
C SER A 144 -8.04 3.99 18.05
N ALA A 145 -8.64 3.29 19.01
CA ALA A 145 -10.10 3.28 19.16
C ALA A 145 -10.66 4.72 19.19
N VAL A 146 -9.92 5.64 19.81
CA VAL A 146 -10.17 7.09 19.82
C VAL A 146 -10.21 7.68 18.41
N ARG A 147 -9.23 7.38 17.53
CA ARG A 147 -9.23 7.85 16.14
C ARG A 147 -10.39 7.32 15.30
N ARG A 148 -11.01 6.21 15.67
CA ARG A 148 -12.21 5.68 15.00
C ARG A 148 -13.50 6.36 15.47
N GLN A 149 -13.48 6.95 16.67
CA GLN A 149 -14.60 7.70 17.24
C GLN A 149 -14.63 9.16 16.77
N VAL A 150 -13.51 9.69 16.28
CA VAL A 150 -13.48 11.00 15.62
C VAL A 150 -13.94 10.82 14.17
N PRO A 151 -15.13 11.30 13.78
CA PRO A 151 -15.59 11.19 12.41
C PRO A 151 -14.65 12.00 11.50
N VAL A 152 -14.08 11.34 10.50
CA VAL A 152 -13.34 12.02 9.42
C VAL A 152 -14.39 12.67 8.53
N ARG A 153 -14.57 13.98 8.68
CA ARG A 153 -15.41 14.77 7.80
C ARG A 153 -14.64 15.05 6.52
N THR A 154 -15.16 14.57 5.40
CA THR A 154 -14.65 14.90 4.07
C THR A 154 -15.32 16.18 3.57
N PHE A 155 -14.86 16.71 2.43
CA PHE A 155 -15.42 17.92 1.82
C PHE A 155 -16.96 17.94 1.72
N ASN A 156 -17.59 16.78 1.53
CA ASN A 156 -19.04 16.66 1.39
C ASN A 156 -19.82 16.60 2.72
N ASP A 157 -19.13 16.37 3.84
CA ASP A 157 -19.78 16.09 5.13
C ASP A 157 -20.04 17.37 5.96
N TRP A 158 -19.68 18.54 5.42
CA TRP A 158 -19.77 19.83 6.12
C TRP A 158 -21.14 20.48 6.04
N GLY A 159 -22.02 20.05 5.13
CA GLY A 159 -23.38 20.60 5.00
C GLY A 159 -23.43 22.06 4.52
N SER A 160 -22.41 22.50 3.78
CA SER A 160 -22.30 23.85 3.20
C SER A 160 -22.50 24.98 4.22
N PRO A 161 -21.62 25.09 5.25
CA PRO A 161 -21.73 26.16 6.24
C PRO A 161 -21.49 27.53 5.59
N PRO A 162 -22.03 28.63 6.14
CA PRO A 162 -21.63 29.97 5.73
C PRO A 162 -20.15 30.23 6.08
N PRO A 163 -19.50 31.26 5.50
CA PRO A 163 -18.17 31.68 5.91
C PRO A 163 -18.09 31.96 7.42
N GLY A 164 -16.96 31.59 8.04
CA GLY A 164 -16.67 31.76 9.47
C GLY A 164 -16.40 30.45 10.21
N TYR A 165 -16.57 29.28 9.59
CA TYR A 165 -16.28 27.98 10.20
C TYR A 165 -14.94 27.46 9.71
N CYS A 166 -13.97 27.37 10.62
CA CYS A 166 -12.59 27.05 10.25
C CYS A 166 -12.15 25.67 10.76
N GLU A 167 -11.37 24.96 9.94
CA GLU A 167 -10.54 23.83 10.37
C GLU A 167 -9.13 24.34 10.65
N ALA A 168 -8.55 23.92 11.78
CA ALA A 168 -7.20 24.30 12.16
C ALA A 168 -6.33 23.07 12.44
N ASP A 169 -5.11 23.06 11.88
CA ASP A 169 -4.12 22.00 12.05
C ASP A 169 -2.71 22.58 12.31
N LEU A 170 -1.84 21.76 12.91
CA LEU A 170 -0.44 22.07 13.16
C LEU A 170 0.47 21.13 12.36
N VAL A 171 1.26 21.72 11.47
CA VAL A 171 2.26 20.99 10.68
C VAL A 171 3.65 21.20 11.29
N ALA A 172 4.28 20.12 11.75
CA ALA A 172 5.64 20.16 12.29
C ALA A 172 6.69 20.05 11.18
N HIS A 173 7.65 20.99 11.15
CA HIS A 173 8.75 21.01 10.19
C HIS A 173 10.00 20.28 10.74
N GLY A 174 9.84 19.00 11.08
CA GLY A 174 10.91 18.17 11.67
C GLY A 174 11.68 17.27 10.70
N GLY A 175 11.35 17.32 9.41
CA GLY A 175 11.94 16.43 8.41
C GLY A 175 11.68 14.96 8.74
N MET A 176 12.74 14.14 8.78
CA MET A 176 12.65 12.71 9.07
C MET A 176 12.70 12.36 10.57
N SER A 177 12.94 13.34 11.44
CA SER A 177 12.97 13.15 12.89
C SER A 177 11.67 13.67 13.52
N VAL A 178 11.15 12.91 14.48
CA VAL A 178 10.05 13.37 15.37
C VAL A 178 10.57 13.79 16.75
N SER A 179 11.88 13.78 16.95
CA SER A 179 12.54 14.12 18.21
C SER A 179 13.23 15.49 18.11
N GLY A 180 12.86 16.43 19.00
CA GLY A 180 13.43 17.77 19.08
C GLY A 180 12.37 18.88 19.20
N ALA A 181 12.83 20.12 19.39
CA ALA A 181 11.99 21.30 19.21
C ALA A 181 11.94 21.64 17.71
N PHE A 182 10.72 21.78 17.17
CA PHE A 182 10.51 22.07 15.75
C PHE A 182 9.64 23.30 15.59
N ILE A 183 9.95 24.11 14.58
CA ILE A 183 9.02 25.11 14.09
C ILE A 183 7.78 24.37 13.57
N GLN A 184 6.62 24.88 13.93
CA GLN A 184 5.35 24.38 13.45
C GLN A 184 4.63 25.49 12.69
N THR A 185 3.82 25.13 11.72
CA THR A 185 2.88 26.07 11.11
C THR A 185 1.48 25.73 11.60
N LEU A 186 0.82 26.70 12.23
CA LEU A 186 -0.61 26.69 12.42
C LEU A 186 -1.26 27.11 11.09
N THR A 187 -2.11 26.25 10.55
CA THR A 187 -2.89 26.53 9.36
C THR A 187 -4.36 26.57 9.75
N MET A 188 -5.06 27.66 9.44
CA MET A 188 -6.49 27.81 9.69
C MET A 188 -7.21 28.08 8.36
N VAL A 189 -8.15 27.22 8.00
CA VAL A 189 -8.86 27.25 6.71
C VAL A 189 -10.35 27.37 6.92
N ASP A 190 -10.98 28.39 6.32
CA ASP A 190 -12.43 28.50 6.26
C ASP A 190 -13.02 27.46 5.31
N VAL A 191 -13.96 26.65 5.81
CA VAL A 191 -14.54 25.51 5.09
C VAL A 191 -15.37 25.94 3.88
N ALA A 192 -16.05 27.09 3.96
CA ALA A 192 -16.99 27.55 2.93
C ALA A 192 -16.26 28.16 1.72
N THR A 193 -15.20 28.91 1.98
CA THR A 193 -14.49 29.74 0.98
C THR A 193 -13.13 29.18 0.59
N GLY A 194 -12.53 28.33 1.43
CA GLY A 194 -11.15 27.89 1.28
C GLY A 194 -10.10 28.94 1.67
N TRP A 195 -10.50 30.09 2.22
CA TRP A 195 -9.57 31.10 2.70
C TRP A 195 -8.66 30.53 3.78
N THR A 196 -7.35 30.76 3.68
CA THR A 196 -6.35 30.11 4.51
C THR A 196 -5.40 31.13 5.11
N GLU A 197 -5.23 31.09 6.43
CA GLU A 197 -4.23 31.86 7.18
C GLU A 197 -3.20 30.92 7.83
N CYS A 198 -1.92 31.31 7.80
CA CYS A 198 -0.80 30.49 8.23
C CYS A 198 0.12 31.25 9.19
N PHE A 199 0.43 30.66 10.36
CA PHE A 199 1.29 31.28 11.37
C PHE A 199 2.43 30.35 11.79
N PRO A 200 3.69 30.84 11.81
CA PRO A 200 4.80 30.07 12.35
C PRO A 200 4.78 30.11 13.89
N LEU A 201 4.95 28.94 14.50
CA LEU A 201 5.12 28.73 15.93
C LEU A 201 6.52 28.17 16.17
N VAL A 202 7.34 28.86 16.96
CA VAL A 202 8.73 28.46 17.23
C VAL A 202 8.80 27.22 18.11
N VAL A 203 7.84 27.07 19.02
CA VAL A 203 7.63 25.90 19.87
C VAL A 203 6.14 25.60 20.02
N ARG A 204 5.80 24.34 20.30
CA ARG A 204 4.42 23.91 20.51
C ARG A 204 3.99 24.11 21.96
N GLU A 205 3.79 25.37 22.33
CA GLU A 205 3.26 25.75 23.64
C GLU A 205 1.84 26.26 23.52
N ALA A 206 0.98 25.90 24.48
CA ALA A 206 -0.44 26.23 24.44
C ALA A 206 -0.69 27.74 24.32
N ALA A 207 0.10 28.56 25.04
CA ALA A 207 -0.02 30.02 24.99
C ALA A 207 0.25 30.59 23.59
N LEU A 208 1.31 30.11 22.92
CA LEU A 208 1.65 30.54 21.56
C LEU A 208 0.60 30.10 20.53
N VAL A 209 0.00 28.92 20.73
CA VAL A 209 -1.10 28.45 19.86
C VAL A 209 -2.34 29.34 20.01
N VAL A 210 -2.71 29.71 21.24
CA VAL A 210 -3.85 30.60 21.50
C VAL A 210 -3.61 31.98 20.88
N GLU A 211 -2.44 32.57 21.11
CA GLU A 211 -2.10 33.88 20.55
C GLU A 211 -2.10 33.86 19.01
N ALA A 212 -1.56 32.80 18.40
CA ALA A 212 -1.58 32.66 16.94
C ALA A 212 -3.00 32.48 16.39
N LEU A 213 -3.88 31.78 17.12
CA LEU A 213 -5.29 31.65 16.74
C LEU A 213 -6.03 32.98 16.80
N GLU A 214 -5.84 33.75 17.87
CA GLU A 214 -6.44 35.08 18.01
C GLU A 214 -5.97 36.01 16.89
N ARG A 215 -4.67 36.00 16.57
CA ARG A 215 -4.13 36.76 15.44
C ARG A 215 -4.72 36.28 14.11
N ALA A 216 -4.80 34.97 13.89
CA ALA A 216 -5.36 34.41 12.68
C ALA A 216 -6.81 34.83 12.48
N GLN A 217 -7.64 34.76 13.52
CA GLN A 217 -9.05 35.16 13.47
C GLN A 217 -9.24 36.61 13.03
N ASN A 218 -8.33 37.51 13.43
CA ASN A 218 -8.38 38.92 13.06
C ASN A 218 -7.95 39.22 11.62
N LEU A 219 -7.35 38.27 10.91
CA LEU A 219 -6.96 38.44 9.51
C LEU A 219 -8.05 37.99 8.52
N PHE A 220 -9.05 37.24 8.98
CA PHE A 220 -10.13 36.82 8.10
C PHE A 220 -10.97 38.04 7.65
N PRO A 221 -11.41 38.10 6.38
CA PRO A 221 -12.29 39.17 5.91
C PRO A 221 -13.71 39.14 6.53
N TRP A 222 -14.03 38.12 7.33
CA TRP A 222 -15.29 37.92 8.03
C TRP A 222 -15.08 37.40 9.45
N PRO A 223 -16.06 37.54 10.36
CA PRO A 223 -15.97 36.99 11.71
C PRO A 223 -15.83 35.47 11.71
N VAL A 224 -14.92 34.94 12.51
CA VAL A 224 -14.79 33.50 12.75
C VAL A 224 -15.83 33.08 13.80
N ALA A 225 -16.79 32.24 13.39
CA ALA A 225 -17.89 31.74 14.21
C ALA A 225 -17.51 30.48 15.04
N GLY A 226 -16.48 29.74 14.61
CA GLY A 226 -15.94 28.60 15.36
C GLY A 226 -14.74 27.97 14.67
N SER A 227 -13.82 27.40 15.45
CA SER A 227 -12.66 26.65 14.95
C SER A 227 -12.57 25.26 15.60
N ILE A 228 -12.29 24.23 14.80
CA ILE A 228 -11.99 22.87 15.30
C ILE A 228 -10.49 22.63 15.15
N LEU A 229 -9.78 22.51 16.26
CA LEU A 229 -8.35 22.18 16.29
C LEU A 229 -8.17 20.66 16.25
N THR A 230 -7.62 20.13 15.17
CA THR A 230 -7.21 18.71 15.11
C THR A 230 -5.75 18.59 15.50
N THR A 231 -5.48 18.57 16.80
CA THR A 231 -4.10 18.41 17.27
C THR A 231 -3.59 16.99 17.00
N THR A 232 -2.68 16.83 16.04
CA THR A 232 -1.92 15.58 15.88
C THR A 232 -0.88 15.48 16.99
N ALA A 233 -1.08 14.58 17.96
CA ALA A 233 -0.07 14.29 18.97
C ALA A 233 1.13 13.56 18.34
N PRO A 234 2.39 13.97 18.62
CA PRO A 234 3.54 13.14 18.30
C PRO A 234 3.47 11.86 19.15
N SER A 235 3.76 10.73 18.51
CA SER A 235 3.73 9.38 19.11
C SER A 235 5.02 9.10 19.88
#